data_AF-A0A8B9KXU1-F1
#
_entry.id   AF-A0A8B9KXU1-F1
#
_cell.length_a   1.000
_cell.length_b   1.000
_cell.length_c   1.000
_cell.angle_alpha   90.00
_cell.angle_beta   90.00
_cell.angle_gamma   90.00
#
_symmetry.space_group_name_H-M   'P 1'
#
loop_
_entity.id
_entity.type
_entity.pdbx_description
1 polymer ?
#
loop_
_entity_poly.entity_id
_entity_poly.type
_entity_poly.pdbx_seq_one_letter_code
_entity_poly.pdbx_strand_id
1 'polypeptide(L)'
;KTMCKRSRYQQIKGILDKNMHILEGYADKNLIAKWKKQGYENLCCLRCIQTRDTNFGTNCICRVPKGKLEVGRIIECTHCGCRGCSG
;
A
#
# COMPACT_ATOMS: atom_id res chain seq x y z
N LYS A 1 -0.19 3.95 -16.29
CA LYS A 1 -1.38 3.50 -15.52
C LYS A 1 -0.98 2.32 -14.66
N THR A 2 -0.28 2.60 -13.56
CA THR A 2 0.45 1.60 -12.77
C THR A 2 -0.56 0.76 -11.99
N MET A 3 -0.60 -0.54 -12.25
CA MET A 3 -1.48 -1.46 -11.56
C MET A 3 -1.28 -1.31 -10.04
N CYS A 4 -2.38 -1.04 -9.33
CA CYS A 4 -2.39 -0.95 -7.89
C CYS A 4 -1.85 -2.27 -7.32
N LYS A 5 -0.66 -2.23 -6.68
CA LYS A 5 0.02 -3.42 -6.10
C LYS A 5 -0.82 -4.18 -5.06
N ARG A 6 -1.99 -3.63 -4.67
CA ARG A 6 -2.98 -4.13 -3.72
C ARG A 6 -3.46 -5.56 -4.04
N SER A 7 -3.65 -5.91 -5.31
CA SER A 7 -4.18 -7.24 -5.69
C SER A 7 -3.13 -8.35 -5.66
N ARG A 8 -1.83 -8.00 -5.71
CA ARG A 8 -0.77 -8.98 -5.93
C ARG A 8 -0.32 -9.65 -4.63
N TYR A 9 -0.12 -8.91 -3.53
CA TYR A 9 0.40 -9.49 -2.28
C TYR A 9 -0.42 -10.68 -1.78
N GLN A 10 -1.76 -10.60 -1.78
CA GLN A 10 -2.60 -11.72 -1.37
C GLN A 10 -2.45 -12.94 -2.32
N GLN A 11 -2.32 -12.73 -3.63
CA GLN A 11 -2.08 -13.80 -4.61
C GLN A 11 -0.70 -14.46 -4.47
N ILE A 12 0.33 -13.70 -4.09
CA ILE A 12 1.70 -14.21 -3.96
C ILE A 12 2.10 -14.52 -2.51
N LYS A 13 1.25 -14.29 -1.49
CA LYS A 13 1.56 -14.49 -0.06
C LYS A 13 2.08 -15.91 0.23
N GLY A 14 1.48 -16.93 -0.39
CA GLY A 14 1.94 -18.32 -0.26
C GLY A 14 3.26 -18.64 -0.98
N ILE A 15 3.66 -17.82 -1.96
CA ILE A 15 4.91 -17.94 -2.72
C ILE A 15 6.03 -17.13 -2.04
N LEU A 16 5.67 -16.02 -1.39
CA LEU A 16 6.54 -15.08 -0.67
C LEU A 16 7.38 -15.72 0.44
N ASP A 17 6.82 -16.68 1.17
CA ASP A 17 7.54 -17.38 2.24
C ASP A 17 8.44 -18.51 1.73
N LYS A 18 8.24 -18.98 0.49
CA LYS A 18 9.02 -20.09 -0.09
C LYS A 18 10.15 -19.64 -1.00
N ASN A 19 10.03 -18.49 -1.67
CA ASN A 19 10.99 -18.08 -2.71
C ASN A 19 11.27 -16.57 -2.72
N MET A 20 12.17 -16.11 -1.84
CA MET A 20 12.57 -14.70 -1.71
C MET A 20 13.07 -14.07 -3.02
N HIS A 21 13.76 -14.82 -3.89
CA HIS A 21 14.34 -14.30 -5.13
C HIS A 21 13.32 -13.76 -6.17
N ILE A 22 12.06 -14.22 -6.12
CA ILE A 22 11.01 -13.79 -7.07
C ILE A 22 10.61 -12.33 -6.78
N LEU A 23 10.87 -11.85 -5.56
CA LEU A 23 10.41 -10.56 -5.09
C LEU A 23 11.29 -9.39 -5.51
N GLU A 24 12.59 -9.63 -5.73
CA GLU A 24 13.54 -8.57 -6.06
C GLU A 24 13.18 -7.84 -7.36
N GLY A 25 12.46 -8.49 -8.28
CA GLY A 25 11.92 -7.87 -9.50
C GLY A 25 10.47 -7.35 -9.40
N TYR A 26 9.73 -7.66 -8.33
CA TYR A 26 8.29 -7.37 -8.22
C TYR A 26 7.96 -6.23 -7.23
N ALA A 27 8.68 -6.17 -6.11
CA ALA A 27 8.45 -5.16 -5.08
C ALA A 27 9.68 -4.97 -4.19
N ASP A 28 9.91 -3.73 -3.74
CA ASP A 28 10.96 -3.41 -2.77
C ASP A 28 10.87 -4.29 -1.52
N LYS A 29 12.03 -4.77 -1.05
CA LYS A 29 12.19 -5.50 0.23
C LYS A 29 11.51 -4.76 1.39
N ASN A 30 11.65 -3.44 1.41
CA ASN A 30 11.06 -2.58 2.42
C ASN A 30 9.52 -2.58 2.37
N LEU A 31 8.91 -2.65 1.18
CA LEU A 31 7.46 -2.72 1.03
C LEU A 31 6.93 -4.07 1.52
N ILE A 32 7.64 -5.16 1.18
CA ILE A 32 7.30 -6.52 1.61
C ILE A 32 7.39 -6.65 3.14
N ALA A 33 8.43 -6.09 3.76
CA ALA A 33 8.56 -6.06 5.21
C ALA A 33 7.37 -5.33 5.89
N LYS A 34 6.81 -4.31 5.24
CA LYS A 34 5.59 -3.64 5.74
C LYS A 34 4.36 -4.50 5.55
N TRP A 35 4.21 -5.22 4.44
CA TRP A 35 3.08 -6.13 4.21
C TRP A 35 3.00 -7.28 5.23
N LYS A 36 4.13 -7.67 5.83
CA LYS A 36 4.16 -8.64 6.94
C LYS A 36 3.59 -8.08 8.26
N LYS A 37 3.44 -6.76 8.40
CA LYS A 37 2.88 -6.13 9.60
C LYS A 37 1.36 -6.01 9.50
N GLN A 38 0.67 -6.28 10.60
CA GLN A 38 -0.78 -6.14 10.70
C GLN A 38 -1.22 -4.70 10.34
N GLY A 39 -2.29 -4.57 9.56
CA GLY A 39 -2.82 -3.28 9.12
C GLY A 39 -2.11 -2.65 7.92
N TYR A 40 -1.04 -3.26 7.40
CA TYR A 40 -0.31 -2.80 6.21
C TYR A 40 -0.41 -3.77 5.03
N GLU A 41 -1.19 -4.84 5.14
CA GLU A 41 -1.30 -5.92 4.13
C GLU A 41 -1.68 -5.42 2.72
N ASN A 42 -2.40 -4.30 2.65
CA ASN A 42 -2.86 -3.68 1.41
C ASN A 42 -2.10 -2.40 1.05
N LEU A 43 -0.90 -2.20 1.61
CA LEU A 43 -0.12 -1.00 1.38
C LEU A 43 0.29 -0.87 -0.09
N CYS A 44 0.00 0.29 -0.68
CA CYS A 44 0.20 0.61 -2.09
C CYS A 44 1.65 0.99 -2.43
N CYS A 45 2.31 1.79 -1.58
CA CYS A 45 3.71 2.17 -1.72
C CYS A 45 4.27 2.69 -0.38
N LEU A 46 5.60 2.82 -0.28
CA LEU A 46 6.28 3.30 0.93
C LEU A 46 6.04 4.80 1.18
N ARG A 47 5.93 5.60 0.11
CA ARG A 47 5.68 7.05 0.22
C ARG A 47 4.37 7.37 0.96
N CYS A 48 3.35 6.52 0.83
CA CYS A 48 2.05 6.74 1.48
C CYS A 48 2.06 6.59 3.01
N ILE A 49 3.12 6.01 3.59
CA ILE A 49 3.29 5.85 5.06
C ILE A 49 4.45 6.69 5.59
N GLN A 50 5.10 7.45 4.71
CA GLN A 50 6.26 8.25 5.06
C GLN A 50 5.78 9.64 5.47
N THR A 51 5.71 9.88 6.78
CA THR A 51 5.22 11.14 7.34
C THR A 51 6.06 12.34 6.89
N ARG A 52 7.35 12.12 6.64
CA ARG A 52 8.30 13.14 6.15
C ARG A 52 7.95 13.73 4.79
N ASP A 53 7.22 13.00 3.94
CA ASP A 53 6.88 13.42 2.58
C ASP A 53 5.59 14.27 2.53
N THR A 54 5.01 14.60 3.69
CA THR A 54 3.77 15.38 3.79
C THR A 54 3.98 16.63 4.64
N ASN A 55 3.35 17.74 4.23
CA ASN A 55 3.50 19.04 4.88
C ASN A 55 3.10 19.05 6.37
N PHE A 56 2.22 18.14 6.78
CA PHE A 56 1.68 18.05 8.14
C PHE A 56 2.18 16.82 8.91
N GLY A 57 3.16 16.08 8.39
CA GLY A 57 3.65 14.87 9.05
C GLY A 57 2.62 13.74 9.14
N THR A 58 1.61 13.73 8.27
CA THR A 58 0.50 12.78 8.29
C THR A 58 0.68 11.66 7.27
N ASN A 59 -0.07 10.57 7.43
CA ASN A 59 -0.12 9.52 6.42
C ASN A 59 -0.97 9.96 5.23
N CYS A 60 -0.72 9.37 4.06
CA CYS A 60 -1.50 9.70 2.87
C CYS A 60 -2.99 9.34 3.04
N ILE A 61 -3.87 10.11 2.40
CA ILE A 61 -5.34 9.91 2.42
C ILE A 61 -5.77 8.49 2.06
N CYS A 62 -4.99 7.79 1.22
CA CYS A 62 -5.27 6.40 0.88
C CYS A 62 -5.18 5.44 2.08
N ARG A 63 -4.53 5.83 3.18
CA ARG A 63 -4.45 5.04 4.42
C ARG A 63 -5.63 5.30 5.37
N VAL A 64 -6.54 6.21 5.03
CA VAL A 64 -7.76 6.44 5.83
C VAL A 64 -8.80 5.37 5.47
N PRO A 65 -9.41 4.68 6.46
CA PRO A 65 -10.47 3.72 6.22
C PRO A 65 -11.69 4.37 5.56
N LYS A 66 -12.33 3.68 4.62
CA LYS A 66 -13.50 4.20 3.91
C LYS A 66 -14.66 4.59 4.82
N GLY A 67 -14.85 3.91 5.96
CA GLY A 67 -15.89 4.23 6.94
C GLY A 67 -15.71 5.59 7.65
N LYS A 68 -14.51 6.17 7.60
CA LYS A 68 -14.23 7.53 8.11
C LYS A 68 -14.25 8.58 7.01
N LEU A 69 -14.46 8.17 5.76
CA LEU A 69 -14.53 9.06 4.60
C LEU A 69 -15.99 9.26 4.21
N GLU A 70 -16.25 10.40 3.60
CA GLU A 70 -17.58 10.75 3.11
C GLU A 70 -18.05 9.71 2.08
N VAL A 71 -19.28 9.23 2.25
CA VAL A 71 -19.88 8.21 1.39
C VAL A 71 -19.97 8.76 -0.04
N GLY A 72 -19.37 8.05 -1.00
CA GLY A 72 -19.36 8.45 -2.42
C GLY A 72 -18.13 9.26 -2.85
N ARG A 73 -17.23 9.64 -1.93
CA ARG A 73 -15.99 10.33 -2.29
C ARG A 73 -14.99 9.36 -2.94
N ILE A 74 -14.68 9.59 -4.22
CA ILE A 74 -13.62 8.87 -4.90
C ILE A 74 -12.28 9.46 -4.46
N ILE A 75 -11.52 8.70 -3.68
CA ILE A 75 -10.18 9.09 -3.26
C ILE A 75 -9.18 8.58 -4.28
N GLU A 76 -8.24 9.43 -4.69
CA GLU A 76 -7.09 9.02 -5.49
C GLU A 76 -5.81 9.59 -4.88
N CYS A 77 -4.83 8.71 -4.63
CA CYS A 77 -3.53 9.12 -4.10
C CYS A 77 -2.71 9.84 -5.17
N THR A 78 -2.20 11.03 -4.86
CA THR A 78 -1.32 11.79 -5.76
C THR A 78 0.03 11.12 -6.02
N HIS A 79 0.51 10.25 -5.12
CA HIS A 79 1.82 9.60 -5.27
C HIS A 79 1.78 8.33 -6.11
N CYS A 80 0.70 7.54 -6.04
CA CYS A 80 0.62 6.24 -6.71
C CYS A 80 -0.71 5.94 -7.40
N GLY A 81 -1.69 6.85 -7.34
CA GLY A 81 -3.00 6.70 -7.99
C GLY A 81 -3.91 5.65 -7.35
N CYS A 82 -3.59 5.16 -6.15
CA CYS A 82 -4.42 4.16 -5.48
C CYS A 82 -5.70 4.79 -4.90
N ARG A 83 -6.78 4.00 -4.82
CA ARG A 83 -8.10 4.43 -4.34
C ARG A 83 -8.42 3.92 -2.94
N GLY A 84 -7.43 4.01 -2.06
CA GLY A 84 -7.46 3.44 -0.72
C GLY A 84 -6.57 2.19 -0.60
N CYS A 85 -5.93 2.07 0.55
CA CYS A 85 -4.97 1.04 0.93
C CYS A 85 -5.29 0.49 2.34
N SER A 86 -6.35 0.97 3.00
CA SER A 86 -6.72 0.62 4.38
C SER A 86 -8.12 0.01 4.53
N GLY A 87 -8.56 -0.76 3.52
CA GLY A 87 -9.94 -1.28 3.45
C GLY A 87 -10.82 -0.30 2.69
#